data_AF-A0A363RRF6-F1
#
_entry.id   AF-A0A363RRF6-F1
#
_cell.length_a   1.000
_cell.length_b   1.000
_cell.length_c   1.000
_cell.angle_alpha   90.00
_cell.angle_beta   90.00
_cell.angle_gamma   90.00
#
_symmetry.space_group_name_H-M   'P 1'
#
loop_
_entity.id
_entity.type
_entity.pdbx_description
1 polymer ?
#
loop_
_entity_poly.entity_id
_entity_poly.type
_entity_poly.pdbx_seq_one_letter_code
_entity_poly.pdbx_strand_id
1 'polypeptide(L)'
;MRRRLFLASSLFAASLLAACSLLAPPSYTLSAAELQTIVAKSFPRSYPLLGLLQLDVQAPSLQLLPETNRIQATMRAEMSGKVLPHRLDGTMVLDFALRYSPADHSLRATQVQVQSLQMTGLPEAMEVMLQAYAPRAAEHAMEDVVVHTLRQEDLERLDNAAELPATFQVTAEGLRIEFVKPQDAK
;
A
#
# COMPACT_ATOMS: atom_id res chain seq x y z
N MET A 1 60.43 -46.41 44.64
CA MET A 1 60.85 -45.07 45.12
C MET A 1 60.94 -44.11 43.93
N ARG A 2 60.63 -42.82 44.19
CA ARG A 2 60.76 -41.62 43.32
C ARG A 2 59.58 -41.24 42.42
N ARG A 3 58.69 -40.47 43.07
CA ARG A 3 57.80 -39.43 42.52
C ARG A 3 58.54 -38.46 41.58
N ARG A 4 57.91 -38.06 40.47
CA ARG A 4 58.02 -36.71 39.90
C ARG A 4 56.69 -36.28 39.29
N LEU A 5 56.14 -35.20 39.85
CA LEU A 5 55.04 -34.42 39.29
C LEU A 5 55.54 -33.62 38.09
N PHE A 6 54.70 -33.49 37.05
CA PHE A 6 54.68 -32.32 36.19
C PHE A 6 53.23 -31.89 36.00
N LEU A 7 52.91 -30.70 36.53
CA LEU A 7 51.78 -29.88 36.10
C LEU A 7 52.12 -29.28 34.73
N ALA A 8 51.19 -29.31 33.78
CA ALA A 8 51.01 -28.25 32.81
C ALA A 8 49.62 -28.39 32.18
N SER A 9 48.72 -27.53 32.67
CA SER A 9 47.34 -27.36 32.23
C SER A 9 47.31 -26.78 30.81
N SER A 10 46.57 -27.39 29.89
CA SER A 10 46.30 -26.82 28.56
C SER A 10 44.80 -26.79 28.30
N LEU A 11 44.27 -25.57 28.47
CA LEU A 11 43.07 -24.94 27.92
C LEU A 11 41.94 -25.84 27.41
N PHE A 12 40.84 -25.83 28.17
CA PHE A 12 39.53 -26.30 27.78
C PHE A 12 38.64 -25.09 27.46
N ALA A 13 37.93 -25.14 26.33
CA ALA A 13 36.76 -24.33 25.93
C ALA A 13 36.97 -22.80 25.78
N ALA A 14 36.35 -22.09 24.84
CA ALA A 14 35.06 -22.32 24.24
C ALA A 14 35.00 -21.81 22.79
N SER A 15 34.74 -22.73 21.86
CA SER A 15 34.06 -22.44 20.61
C SER A 15 32.56 -22.41 20.90
N LEU A 16 31.99 -21.21 21.06
CA LEU A 16 30.54 -21.01 20.97
C LEU A 16 30.28 -19.95 19.91
N LEU A 17 29.78 -20.45 18.78
CA LEU A 17 29.13 -19.67 17.75
C LEU A 17 27.95 -18.92 18.39
N ALA A 18 27.89 -17.62 18.17
CA ALA A 18 26.65 -16.86 18.24
C ALA A 18 26.59 -15.93 17.04
N ALA A 19 26.40 -16.52 15.86
CA ALA A 19 25.90 -15.79 14.71
C ALA A 19 24.44 -15.44 15.01
N CYS A 20 24.21 -14.34 15.71
CA CYS A 20 22.89 -13.72 15.80
C CYS A 20 22.58 -13.02 14.48
N SER A 21 22.38 -13.77 13.39
CA SER A 21 21.49 -13.31 12.33
C SER A 21 20.07 -13.50 12.87
N LEU A 22 19.65 -12.59 13.75
CA LEU A 22 18.27 -12.48 14.17
C LEU A 22 17.40 -12.51 12.91
N LEU A 23 16.52 -13.51 12.86
CA LEU A 23 15.57 -13.78 11.79
C LEU A 23 14.71 -12.53 11.55
N ALA A 24 15.13 -11.65 10.65
CA ALA A 24 14.21 -10.64 10.13
C ALA A 24 13.14 -11.39 9.30
N PRO A 25 11.84 -11.09 9.50
CA PRO A 25 10.81 -11.66 8.66
C PRO A 25 11.10 -11.33 7.19
N PRO A 26 10.71 -12.21 6.24
CA PRO A 26 10.91 -11.94 4.82
C PRO A 26 10.17 -10.64 4.47
N SER A 27 10.95 -9.62 4.09
CA SER A 27 10.42 -8.33 3.65
C SER A 27 10.65 -8.15 2.16
N TYR A 28 9.64 -7.68 1.45
CA TYR A 28 9.74 -7.29 0.05
C TYR A 28 9.51 -5.80 -0.08
N THR A 29 10.36 -5.10 -0.84
CA THR A 29 10.23 -3.66 -1.05
C THR A 29 9.93 -3.38 -2.52
N LEU A 30 8.80 -2.72 -2.77
CA LEU A 30 8.49 -2.10 -4.05
C LEU A 30 9.02 -0.68 -4.05
N SER A 31 9.92 -0.33 -4.97
CA SER A 31 10.36 1.06 -5.10
C SER A 31 9.20 1.98 -5.52
N ALA A 32 9.33 3.27 -5.23
CA ALA A 32 8.34 4.27 -5.66
C ALA A 32 8.07 4.22 -7.19
N ALA A 33 9.11 4.02 -8.00
CA ALA A 33 9.01 3.95 -9.45
C ALA A 33 8.31 2.66 -9.93
N GLU A 34 8.59 1.52 -9.30
CA GLU A 34 7.89 0.26 -9.59
C GLU A 34 6.41 0.37 -9.22
N LEU A 35 6.10 0.91 -8.05
CA LEU A 35 4.73 1.12 -7.61
C LEU A 35 3.97 2.04 -8.58
N GLN A 36 4.57 3.16 -8.97
CA GLN A 36 4.02 4.08 -9.97
C GLN A 36 3.70 3.35 -11.29
N THR A 37 4.61 2.49 -11.76
CA THR A 37 4.44 1.72 -12.99
C THR A 37 3.33 0.68 -12.86
N ILE A 38 3.26 -0.02 -11.73
CA ILE A 38 2.22 -1.02 -11.44
C ILE A 38 0.84 -0.37 -11.42
N VAL A 39 0.69 0.73 -10.67
CA VAL A 39 -0.58 1.43 -10.52
C VAL A 39 -1.04 1.99 -11.87
N ALA A 40 -0.14 2.60 -12.65
CA ALA A 40 -0.49 3.19 -13.94
C ALA A 40 -1.15 2.20 -14.93
N LYS A 41 -0.79 0.91 -14.88
CA LYS A 41 -1.36 -0.14 -15.75
C LYS A 41 -2.85 -0.40 -15.52
N SER A 42 -3.34 -0.03 -14.33
CA SER A 42 -4.72 -0.25 -13.92
C SER A 42 -5.67 0.87 -14.35
N PHE A 43 -5.16 1.93 -14.96
CA PHE A 43 -5.91 3.11 -15.37
C PHE A 43 -6.01 3.21 -16.90
N PRO A 44 -7.03 3.90 -17.44
CA PRO A 44 -8.06 4.67 -16.73
C PRO A 44 -9.06 3.80 -15.96
N ARG A 45 -9.73 4.39 -14.95
CA ARG A 45 -10.79 3.74 -14.16
C ARG A 45 -12.02 4.61 -14.08
N SER A 46 -13.18 3.98 -13.89
CA SER A 46 -14.48 4.64 -13.81
C SER A 46 -15.18 4.24 -12.53
N TYR A 47 -15.64 5.22 -11.76
CA TYR A 47 -16.32 5.02 -10.49
C TYR A 47 -17.73 5.63 -10.53
N PRO A 48 -18.80 4.84 -10.31
CA PRO A 48 -20.14 5.38 -10.19
C PRO A 48 -20.25 6.16 -8.87
N LEU A 49 -20.69 7.43 -8.94
CA LEU A 49 -20.93 8.28 -7.77
C LEU A 49 -22.44 8.51 -7.62
N LEU A 50 -22.97 8.15 -6.44
CA LEU A 50 -24.36 8.42 -6.04
C LEU A 50 -25.42 7.93 -7.05
N GLY A 51 -25.08 6.96 -7.92
CA GLY A 51 -25.96 6.39 -8.95
C GLY A 51 -26.38 7.31 -10.09
N LEU A 52 -25.96 8.58 -10.10
CA LEU A 52 -26.34 9.59 -11.09
C LEU A 52 -25.16 10.15 -11.87
N LEU A 53 -23.98 10.06 -11.27
CA LEU A 53 -22.72 10.58 -11.77
C LEU A 53 -21.74 9.43 -11.97
N GLN A 54 -20.77 9.66 -12.84
CA GLN A 54 -19.63 8.80 -13.07
C GLN A 54 -18.36 9.66 -13.01
N LEU A 55 -17.38 9.19 -12.25
CA LEU A 55 -16.06 9.80 -12.12
C LEU A 55 -15.06 8.92 -12.86
N ASP A 56 -14.58 9.41 -13.99
CA ASP A 56 -13.54 8.79 -14.79
C ASP A 56 -12.19 9.39 -14.38
N VAL A 57 -11.23 8.54 -13.97
CA VAL A 57 -9.92 8.98 -13.49
C VAL A 57 -8.81 8.42 -14.34
N GLN A 58 -7.79 9.25 -14.54
CA GLN A 58 -6.58 8.91 -15.29
C GLN A 58 -5.51 8.35 -14.36
N ALA A 59 -4.44 7.79 -14.95
CA ALA A 59 -3.32 7.28 -14.17
C ALA A 59 -2.79 8.35 -13.20
N PRO A 60 -2.70 8.05 -11.88
CA PRO A 60 -2.27 9.01 -10.88
C PRO A 60 -0.75 9.18 -10.88
N SER A 61 -0.29 10.33 -10.42
CA SER A 61 1.07 10.51 -9.89
C SER A 61 1.04 10.18 -8.40
N LEU A 62 1.92 9.27 -7.97
CA LEU A 62 2.01 8.82 -6.58
C LEU A 62 3.08 9.59 -5.81
N GLN A 63 2.78 9.89 -4.55
CA GLN A 63 3.74 10.39 -3.58
C GLN A 63 3.66 9.54 -2.31
N LEU A 64 4.80 9.05 -1.85
CA LEU A 64 4.89 8.29 -0.59
C LEU A 64 4.88 9.26 0.59
N LEU A 65 4.08 8.95 1.62
CA LEU A 65 3.97 9.73 2.85
C LEU A 65 4.37 8.83 4.06
N PRO A 66 5.68 8.69 4.35
CA PRO A 66 6.15 7.79 5.40
C PRO A 66 5.66 8.18 6.80
N GLU A 67 5.59 9.49 7.08
CA GLU A 67 5.18 10.04 8.38
C GLU A 67 3.77 9.60 8.81
N THR A 68 2.90 9.34 7.84
CA THR A 68 1.52 8.89 8.08
C THR A 68 1.28 7.46 7.63
N ASN A 69 2.31 6.76 7.13
CA ASN A 69 2.24 5.44 6.52
C ASN A 69 1.19 5.35 5.38
N ARG A 70 1.15 6.37 4.51
CA ARG A 70 0.12 6.51 3.46
C ARG A 70 0.73 6.84 2.11
N ILE A 71 -0.08 6.72 1.07
CA ILE A 71 0.29 7.04 -0.31
C ILE A 71 -0.71 8.07 -0.82
N GLN A 72 -0.21 9.22 -1.26
CA GLN A 72 -1.01 10.21 -1.96
C GLN A 72 -1.03 9.90 -3.46
N ALA A 73 -2.20 10.06 -4.07
CA ALA A 73 -2.42 9.97 -5.49
C ALA A 73 -3.05 11.26 -6.01
N THR A 74 -2.36 11.91 -6.94
CA THR A 74 -2.89 13.07 -7.68
C THR A 74 -3.24 12.64 -9.09
N MET A 75 -4.47 12.85 -9.53
CA MET A 75 -4.94 12.41 -10.84
C MET A 75 -5.84 13.42 -11.53
N ARG A 76 -5.79 13.43 -12.86
CA ARG A 76 -6.84 14.07 -13.66
C ARG A 76 -8.12 13.25 -13.52
N ALA A 77 -9.23 13.95 -13.36
CA ALA A 77 -10.56 13.39 -13.24
C ALA A 77 -11.49 14.05 -14.27
N GLU A 78 -12.45 13.29 -14.75
CA GLU A 78 -13.55 13.78 -15.57
C GLU A 78 -14.86 13.29 -14.93
N MET A 79 -15.83 14.17 -14.79
CA MET A 79 -17.13 13.85 -14.23
C MET A 79 -18.20 13.97 -15.29
N SER A 80 -19.05 12.95 -15.37
CA SER A 80 -20.15 12.86 -16.33
C SER A 80 -21.41 12.32 -15.64
N GLY A 81 -22.57 12.48 -16.26
CA GLY A 81 -23.82 11.95 -15.70
C GLY A 81 -25.07 12.60 -16.23
N LYS A 82 -26.23 12.04 -15.87
CA LYS A 82 -27.55 12.49 -16.36
C LYS A 82 -27.96 13.87 -15.84
N VAL A 83 -27.37 14.28 -14.71
CA VAL A 83 -27.65 15.56 -14.05
C VAL A 83 -26.66 16.65 -14.45
N LEU A 84 -25.67 16.35 -15.30
CA LEU A 84 -24.70 17.30 -15.79
C LEU A 84 -24.99 17.68 -17.25
N PRO A 85 -24.84 18.97 -17.62
CA PRO A 85 -25.09 19.43 -18.98
C PRO A 85 -24.04 18.92 -19.98
N HIS A 86 -22.82 18.68 -19.51
CA HIS A 86 -21.69 18.15 -20.28
C HIS A 86 -20.69 17.48 -19.32
N ARG A 87 -19.65 16.85 -19.88
CA ARG A 87 -18.51 16.34 -19.11
C ARG A 87 -17.74 17.50 -18.48
N LEU A 88 -17.24 17.30 -17.28
CA LEU A 88 -16.49 18.31 -16.51
C LEU A 88 -15.10 17.77 -16.22
N ASP A 89 -14.09 18.49 -16.66
CA ASP A 89 -12.69 18.16 -16.37
C ASP A 89 -12.26 18.70 -15.02
N GLY A 90 -11.34 17.99 -14.37
CA GLY A 90 -10.84 18.40 -13.08
C GLY A 90 -9.67 17.58 -12.56
N THR A 91 -9.40 17.77 -11.27
CA THR A 91 -8.30 17.13 -10.56
C THR A 91 -8.81 16.57 -9.25
N MET A 92 -8.33 15.37 -8.90
CA MET A 92 -8.56 14.74 -7.60
C MET A 92 -7.22 14.47 -6.92
N VAL A 93 -7.14 14.83 -5.65
CA VAL A 93 -6.06 14.43 -4.75
C VAL A 93 -6.67 13.62 -3.63
N LEU A 94 -6.17 12.42 -3.42
CA LEU A 94 -6.53 11.56 -2.30
C LEU A 94 -5.29 10.94 -1.71
N ASP A 95 -5.41 10.40 -0.50
CA ASP A 95 -4.44 9.49 0.06
C ASP A 95 -5.11 8.31 0.73
N PHE A 96 -4.37 7.22 0.86
CA PHE A 96 -4.88 5.95 1.34
C PHE A 96 -3.77 5.15 2.04
N ALA A 97 -4.18 4.28 2.95
CA ALA A 97 -3.36 3.21 3.46
C ALA A 97 -3.53 1.96 2.59
N LEU A 98 -2.67 0.96 2.79
CA LEU A 98 -2.76 -0.32 2.09
C LEU A 98 -3.13 -1.44 3.05
N ARG A 99 -3.95 -2.37 2.55
CA ARG A 99 -4.22 -3.64 3.21
C ARG A 99 -3.96 -4.81 2.25
N TYR A 100 -3.65 -5.96 2.83
CA TYR A 100 -3.55 -7.21 2.11
C TYR A 100 -4.91 -7.92 2.13
N SER A 101 -5.29 -8.50 0.99
CA SER A 101 -6.42 -9.41 0.86
C SER A 101 -5.88 -10.81 0.55
N PRO A 102 -5.91 -11.74 1.51
CA PRO A 102 -5.43 -13.10 1.28
C PRO A 102 -6.33 -13.90 0.32
N ALA A 103 -7.59 -13.49 0.15
CA ALA A 103 -8.56 -14.19 -0.70
C ALA A 103 -8.16 -14.22 -2.18
N ASP A 104 -7.46 -13.19 -2.65
CA ASP A 104 -7.05 -13.00 -4.04
C ASP A 104 -5.63 -12.45 -4.18
N HIS A 105 -4.86 -12.50 -3.09
CA HIS A 105 -3.48 -12.00 -2.98
C HIS A 105 -3.30 -10.55 -3.47
N SER A 106 -4.30 -9.70 -3.22
CA SER A 106 -4.28 -8.31 -3.66
C SER A 106 -3.88 -7.33 -2.56
N LEU A 107 -3.19 -6.27 -2.98
CA LEU A 107 -2.99 -5.04 -2.23
C LEU A 107 -4.15 -4.10 -2.57
N ARG A 108 -4.91 -3.71 -1.54
CA ARG A 108 -6.11 -2.88 -1.69
C ARG A 108 -5.95 -1.56 -0.97
N ALA A 109 -6.48 -0.50 -1.57
CA ALA A 109 -6.60 0.80 -0.93
C ALA A 109 -7.59 0.70 0.24
N THR A 110 -7.22 1.28 1.38
CA THR A 110 -8.11 1.37 2.53
C THR A 110 -7.93 2.69 3.26
N GLN A 111 -8.93 3.06 4.07
CA GLN A 111 -8.98 4.35 4.76
C GLN A 111 -8.82 5.51 3.77
N VAL A 112 -9.44 5.39 2.59
CA VAL A 112 -9.31 6.40 1.52
C VAL A 112 -9.83 7.74 2.04
N GLN A 113 -9.04 8.80 1.83
CA GLN A 113 -9.38 10.16 2.17
C GLN A 113 -9.18 11.06 0.96
N VAL A 114 -10.23 11.71 0.50
CA VAL A 114 -10.16 12.68 -0.60
C VAL A 114 -9.80 14.04 -0.02
N GLN A 115 -8.61 14.51 -0.36
CA GLN A 115 -8.08 15.80 0.09
C GLN A 115 -8.65 16.95 -0.74
N SER A 116 -8.83 16.72 -2.04
CA SER A 116 -9.47 17.69 -2.92
C SER A 116 -10.10 17.00 -4.13
N LEU A 117 -11.24 17.55 -4.56
CA LEU A 117 -11.88 17.20 -5.81
C LEU A 117 -12.42 18.49 -6.43
N GLN A 118 -11.75 18.95 -7.48
CA GLN A 118 -12.04 20.23 -8.13
C GLN A 118 -12.43 19.98 -9.58
N MET A 119 -13.53 20.58 -10.01
CA MET A 119 -14.07 20.44 -11.35
C MET A 119 -14.20 21.82 -12.00
N THR A 120 -13.84 21.91 -13.26
CA THR A 120 -13.81 23.15 -14.03
C THR A 120 -15.16 23.38 -14.70
N GLY A 121 -15.63 24.63 -14.73
CA GLY A 121 -16.84 25.01 -15.45
C GLY A 121 -18.14 24.68 -14.72
N LEU A 122 -18.09 24.44 -13.41
CA LEU A 122 -19.30 24.32 -12.60
C LEU A 122 -19.87 25.69 -12.22
N PRO A 123 -21.20 25.85 -12.25
CA PRO A 123 -21.85 26.97 -11.58
C PRO A 123 -21.59 26.93 -10.07
N GLU A 124 -21.40 28.09 -9.44
CA GLU A 124 -21.05 28.24 -8.00
C GLU A 124 -22.00 27.46 -7.07
N ALA A 125 -23.31 27.50 -7.33
CA ALA A 125 -24.30 26.76 -6.54
C ALA A 125 -24.09 25.22 -6.60
N MET A 126 -23.60 24.69 -7.72
CA MET A 126 -23.30 23.27 -7.88
C MET A 126 -21.93 22.92 -7.28
N GLU A 127 -20.99 23.85 -7.30
CA GLU A 127 -19.66 23.67 -6.72
C GLU A 127 -19.73 23.44 -5.20
N VAL A 128 -20.56 24.20 -4.48
CA VAL A 128 -20.80 24.01 -3.03
C VAL A 128 -21.32 22.60 -2.75
N MET A 129 -22.28 22.13 -3.54
CA MET A 129 -22.83 20.78 -3.38
C MET A 129 -21.79 19.72 -3.71
N LEU A 130 -21.01 19.90 -4.77
CA LEU A 130 -19.95 18.97 -5.13
C LEU A 130 -18.94 18.83 -3.99
N GLN A 131 -18.44 19.95 -3.45
CA GLN A 131 -17.47 19.96 -2.36
C GLN A 131 -18.02 19.30 -1.08
N ALA A 132 -19.32 19.44 -0.81
CA ALA A 132 -19.95 18.86 0.37
C ALA A 132 -20.12 17.33 0.31
N TYR A 133 -20.39 16.76 -0.88
CA TYR A 133 -20.81 15.36 -1.00
C TYR A 133 -19.89 14.47 -1.82
N ALA A 134 -19.28 15.01 -2.87
CA ALA A 134 -18.49 14.22 -3.80
C ALA A 134 -17.24 13.57 -3.17
N PRO A 135 -16.50 14.23 -2.25
CA PRO A 135 -15.38 13.59 -1.56
C PRO A 135 -15.79 12.29 -0.87
N ARG A 136 -16.84 12.31 -0.04
CA ARG A 136 -17.32 11.10 0.66
C ARG A 136 -17.84 10.03 -0.28
N ALA A 137 -18.50 10.43 -1.36
CA ALA A 137 -18.96 9.49 -2.38
C ALA A 137 -17.77 8.81 -3.10
N ALA A 138 -16.73 9.58 -3.43
CA ALA A 138 -15.52 9.08 -4.05
C ALA A 138 -14.71 8.19 -3.10
N GLU A 139 -14.56 8.58 -1.83
CA GLU A 139 -13.96 7.75 -0.77
C GLU A 139 -14.65 6.38 -0.70
N HIS A 140 -15.98 6.36 -0.63
CA HIS A 140 -16.73 5.11 -0.58
C HIS A 140 -16.58 4.27 -1.86
N ALA A 141 -16.60 4.90 -3.04
CA ALA A 141 -16.47 4.21 -4.31
C ALA A 141 -15.05 3.66 -4.56
N MET A 142 -14.04 4.26 -3.93
CA MET A 142 -12.63 3.91 -4.10
C MET A 142 -12.05 3.11 -2.93
N GLU A 143 -12.81 2.92 -1.86
CA GLU A 143 -12.45 2.00 -0.78
C GLU A 143 -12.35 0.57 -1.33
N ASP A 144 -11.39 -0.19 -0.83
CA ASP A 144 -11.14 -1.58 -1.18
C ASP A 144 -10.75 -1.86 -2.64
N VAL A 145 -10.40 -0.81 -3.37
CA VAL A 145 -9.95 -0.92 -4.74
C VAL A 145 -8.59 -1.63 -4.83
N VAL A 146 -8.48 -2.61 -5.72
CA VAL A 146 -7.22 -3.31 -6.00
C VAL A 146 -6.21 -2.34 -6.63
N VAL A 147 -5.09 -2.16 -5.93
CA VAL A 147 -3.92 -1.38 -6.36
C VAL A 147 -2.95 -2.28 -7.12
N HIS A 148 -2.73 -3.49 -6.63
CA HIS A 148 -1.84 -4.48 -7.25
C HIS A 148 -2.23 -5.89 -6.79
N THR A 149 -2.06 -6.90 -7.65
CA THR A 149 -2.16 -8.31 -7.26
C THR A 149 -0.77 -8.91 -7.29
N LEU A 150 -0.35 -9.49 -6.17
CA LEU A 150 0.96 -10.13 -6.04
C LEU A 150 1.01 -11.35 -6.97
N ARG A 151 2.15 -11.56 -7.64
CA ARG A 151 2.33 -12.72 -8.52
C ARG A 151 2.61 -13.97 -7.69
N GLN A 152 2.21 -15.14 -8.18
CA GLN A 152 2.45 -16.41 -7.47
C GLN A 152 3.93 -16.66 -7.19
N GLU A 153 4.81 -16.35 -8.14
CA GLU A 153 6.27 -16.40 -7.98
C GLU A 153 6.79 -15.51 -6.83
N ASP A 154 6.16 -14.37 -6.59
CA ASP A 154 6.49 -13.50 -5.45
C ASP A 154 5.95 -14.08 -4.13
N LEU A 155 4.82 -14.81 -4.17
CA LEU A 155 4.22 -15.48 -3.02
C LEU A 155 4.97 -16.75 -2.60
N GLU A 156 5.47 -17.53 -3.55
CA GLU A 156 6.27 -18.75 -3.30
C GLU A 156 7.56 -18.45 -2.54
N ARG A 157 8.16 -17.27 -2.81
CA ARG A 157 9.32 -16.76 -2.06
C ARG A 157 9.01 -16.43 -0.60
N LEU A 158 7.73 -16.31 -0.25
CA LEU A 158 7.28 -16.00 1.10
C LEU A 158 6.95 -17.28 1.92
N ASP A 159 7.27 -18.48 1.41
CA ASP A 159 7.31 -19.75 2.17
C ASP A 159 6.10 -19.97 3.10
N ASN A 160 4.92 -20.11 2.50
CA ASN A 160 3.60 -20.22 3.15
C ASN A 160 3.05 -18.94 3.81
N ALA A 161 3.52 -17.74 3.43
CA ALA A 161 2.97 -16.48 3.93
C ALA A 161 1.56 -16.10 3.43
N ALA A 162 0.93 -16.94 2.60
CA ALA A 162 -0.38 -16.67 2.02
C ALA A 162 -1.48 -16.42 3.08
N GLU A 163 -1.30 -16.94 4.30
CA GLU A 163 -2.24 -16.81 5.44
C GLU A 163 -1.83 -15.71 6.45
N LEU A 164 -0.75 -14.98 6.20
CA LEU A 164 -0.15 -14.07 7.18
C LEU A 164 -0.64 -12.63 7.03
N PRO A 165 -0.89 -11.91 8.14
CA PRO A 165 -1.06 -10.48 8.06
C PRO A 165 0.23 -9.85 7.51
N ALA A 166 0.08 -9.09 6.43
CA ALA A 166 1.16 -8.27 5.89
C ALA A 166 1.11 -6.90 6.56
N THR A 167 2.21 -6.51 7.21
CA THR A 167 2.40 -5.14 7.66
C THR A 167 2.95 -4.34 6.49
N PHE A 168 2.28 -3.24 6.17
CA PHE A 168 2.71 -2.31 5.14
C PHE A 168 3.42 -1.14 5.80
N GLN A 169 4.64 -0.87 5.36
CA GLN A 169 5.38 0.31 5.76
C GLN A 169 5.79 1.11 4.53
N VAL A 170 5.21 2.29 4.40
CA VAL A 170 5.62 3.30 3.42
C VAL A 170 6.90 3.96 3.94
N THR A 171 7.96 3.90 3.13
CA THR A 171 9.25 4.55 3.40
C THR A 171 9.53 5.59 2.32
N ALA A 172 10.62 6.35 2.47
CA ALA A 172 11.01 7.32 1.45
C ALA A 172 11.42 6.64 0.13
N GLU A 173 11.93 5.40 0.21
CA GLU A 173 12.42 4.62 -0.92
C GLU A 173 11.32 3.81 -1.62
N GLY A 174 10.25 3.44 -0.90
CA GLY A 174 9.25 2.52 -1.42
C GLY A 174 8.22 2.03 -0.41
N LEU A 175 7.47 1.02 -0.82
CA LEU A 175 6.55 0.28 0.04
C LEU A 175 7.24 -1.01 0.48
N ARG A 176 7.55 -1.11 1.78
CA ARG A 176 7.99 -2.36 2.41
C ARG A 176 6.76 -3.16 2.83
N ILE A 177 6.77 -4.44 2.47
CA ILE A 177 5.75 -5.42 2.82
C ILE A 177 6.44 -6.47 3.69
N GLU A 178 6.00 -6.57 4.94
CA GLU A 178 6.51 -7.55 5.90
C GLU A 178 5.43 -8.58 6.21
N PHE A 179 5.74 -9.86 6.03
CA PHE A 179 4.79 -10.93 6.33
C PHE A 179 5.12 -11.51 7.71
N VAL A 180 4.17 -11.40 8.65
CA VAL A 180 4.36 -11.85 10.05
C VAL A 180 3.95 -13.30 10.20
N LYS A 181 4.87 -14.19 10.60
CA LYS A 181 4.55 -15.61 10.86
C LYS A 181 3.52 -15.75 12.00
N PRO A 182 2.63 -16.76 11.99
CA PRO A 182 1.53 -16.86 12.95
C PRO A 182 1.99 -17.17 14.38
N GLN A 183 3.28 -17.43 14.61
CA GLN A 183 3.80 -17.87 15.90
C GLN A 183 3.97 -16.74 16.94
N ASP A 184 3.78 -15.48 16.55
CA ASP A 184 3.94 -14.31 17.44
C ASP A 184 2.61 -13.63 17.82
N ALA A 185 1.46 -14.16 17.38
CA ALA A 185 0.15 -13.69 17.81
C ALA A 185 -0.22 -14.32 19.16
N LYS A 186 0.25 -13.74 20.26
CA LYS A 186 -0.16 -14.10 21.62
C LYS A 186 -1.00 -13.00 22.26
#